data_AF-I2H4E4-F1
#
_entry.id   AF-I2H4E4-F1
#
_cell.length_a   1.000
_cell.length_b   1.000
_cell.length_c   1.000
_cell.angle_alpha   90.00
_cell.angle_beta   90.00
_cell.angle_gamma   90.00
#
_symmetry.space_group_name_H-M   'P 1'
#
loop_
_entity.id
_entity.type
_entity.pdbx_description
1 polymer ?
#
loop_
_entity_poly.entity_id
_entity_poly.type
_entity_poly.pdbx_seq_one_letter_code
_entity_poly.pdbx_strand_id
1 'polypeptide(L)'
;MSTPASNSMDILTEYLGFPPISLIDDILNFINETMLKCTFALETYLMSHNVVDGIDYSNEISSGIEKYENILTKSIDKNFDKLELYLLRNVLHIPQDIVNADSFRSVDQMDLNYVNEFQKNLIDSQIKDKLMEITELIESIRSIKLQILKLNKLKVRIMNFKDILNKILSIDPSINADKKSKMLLESISPIKKTIKLLINELKELVLINEENSSLERIRDITNTQSNLLNSELTRNNYLSSTLDTVKDSKMKDSIVDANSIEQDNGHILPKISNPRLDLL
;
A
#
# COMPACT_ATOMS: atom_id res chain seq x y z
N MET A 1 17.11 59.58 12.94
CA MET A 1 18.17 59.81 11.94
C MET A 1 19.21 58.75 12.18
N SER A 2 19.41 57.83 11.23
CA SER A 2 20.46 56.82 11.34
C SER A 2 21.83 57.49 11.27
N THR A 3 22.85 56.95 11.95
CA THR A 3 24.20 57.51 11.86
C THR A 3 24.81 57.15 10.50
N PRO A 4 25.63 58.02 9.87
CA PRO A 4 26.19 57.73 8.54
C PRO A 4 26.98 56.42 8.44
N ALA A 5 27.58 55.98 9.56
CA ALA A 5 28.28 54.70 9.67
C ALA A 5 27.35 53.47 9.68
N SER A 6 26.13 53.60 10.22
CA SER A 6 25.12 52.52 10.14
C SER A 6 24.70 52.32 8.69
N ASN A 7 24.36 53.40 7.99
CA ASN A 7 23.93 53.32 6.59
C ASN A 7 24.98 52.64 5.68
N SER A 8 26.28 52.93 5.88
CA SER A 8 27.33 52.24 5.14
C SER A 8 27.43 50.74 5.45
N MET A 9 27.13 50.33 6.68
CA MET A 9 27.11 48.91 7.08
C MET A 9 25.87 48.19 6.55
N ASP A 10 24.72 48.87 6.53
CA ASP A 10 23.46 48.35 6.00
C ASP A 10 23.57 48.10 4.49
N ILE A 11 24.06 49.08 3.73
CA ILE A 11 24.33 48.96 2.28
C ILE A 11 25.36 47.85 1.98
N LEU A 12 26.42 47.76 2.77
CA LEU A 12 27.43 46.73 2.57
C LEU A 12 26.92 45.31 2.91
N THR A 13 26.03 45.20 3.89
CA THR A 13 25.34 43.94 4.25
C THR A 13 24.36 43.52 3.15
N GLU A 14 23.64 44.47 2.53
CA GLU A 14 22.82 44.23 1.34
C GLU A 14 23.67 43.70 0.18
N TYR A 15 24.79 44.37 -0.12
CA TYR A 15 25.68 44.01 -1.23
C TYR A 15 26.36 42.64 -1.06
N LEU A 16 26.81 42.31 0.16
CA LEU A 16 27.48 41.03 0.44
C LEU A 16 26.49 39.88 0.67
N GLY A 17 25.24 40.17 1.04
CA GLY A 17 24.25 39.18 1.48
C GLY A 17 24.50 38.61 2.88
N PHE A 18 25.54 39.08 3.57
CA PHE A 18 25.92 38.72 4.94
C PHE A 18 26.59 39.91 5.64
N PRO A 19 26.52 40.03 6.97
CA PRO A 19 27.16 41.15 7.68
C PRO A 19 28.69 41.01 7.63
N PRO A 20 29.44 42.06 7.25
CA PRO A 20 30.91 42.05 7.13
C PRO A 20 31.69 41.45 8.30
N ILE A 21 31.17 41.56 9.53
CA ILE A 21 31.81 41.00 10.73
C ILE A 21 31.82 39.46 10.73
N SER A 22 30.80 38.81 10.14
CA SER A 22 30.74 37.35 10.02
C SER A 22 31.88 36.77 9.19
N LEU A 23 32.35 37.50 8.17
CA LEU A 23 33.53 37.08 7.38
C LEU A 23 34.81 37.09 8.24
N ILE A 24 34.91 38.05 9.16
CA ILE A 24 36.06 38.19 10.04
C ILE A 24 36.00 37.12 11.13
N ASP A 25 34.82 36.86 11.70
CA ASP A 25 34.56 35.76 12.63
C ASP A 25 34.90 34.39 12.02
N ASP A 26 34.50 34.13 10.77
CA ASP A 26 34.82 32.89 10.06
C ASP A 26 36.33 32.72 9.82
N ILE A 27 37.04 33.82 9.48
CA ILE A 27 38.50 33.83 9.34
C ILE A 27 39.18 33.57 10.69
N LEU A 28 38.73 34.21 11.77
CA LEU A 28 39.22 33.99 13.14
C LEU A 28 39.05 32.53 13.56
N ASN A 29 37.86 31.96 13.37
CA ASN A 29 37.55 30.57 13.68
C ASN A 29 38.46 29.61 12.90
N PHE A 30 38.60 29.81 11.58
CA PHE A 30 39.47 28.99 10.73
C PHE A 30 40.95 29.05 11.17
N ILE A 31 41.45 30.22 11.55
CA ILE A 31 42.85 30.41 11.94
C ILE A 31 43.12 29.81 13.32
N ASN A 32 42.20 29.97 14.27
CA ASN A 32 42.30 29.33 15.59
C ASN A 32 42.22 27.80 15.48
N GLU A 33 41.34 27.26 14.64
CA GLU A 33 41.28 25.81 14.37
C GLU A 33 42.57 25.30 13.68
N THR A 34 43.11 26.05 12.73
CA THR A 34 44.36 25.72 12.03
C THR A 34 45.57 25.79 12.96
N MET A 35 45.60 26.76 13.87
CA MET A 35 46.62 26.87 14.91
C MET A 35 46.62 25.61 15.80
N LEU A 36 45.47 25.24 16.37
CA LEU A 36 45.33 24.08 17.24
C LEU A 36 45.71 22.77 16.53
N LYS A 37 45.33 22.62 15.26
CA LYS A 37 45.76 21.49 14.42
C LYS A 37 47.29 21.45 14.25
N CYS A 38 47.92 22.60 14.09
CA CYS A 38 49.37 22.72 13.92
C CYS A 38 50.13 22.44 15.24
N THR A 39 49.69 22.98 16.37
CA THR A 39 50.32 22.71 17.68
C THR A 39 50.18 21.24 18.06
N PHE A 40 49.01 20.64 17.86
CA PHE A 40 48.79 19.21 18.09
C PHE A 40 49.61 18.30 17.16
N ALA A 41 49.74 18.65 15.88
CA ALA A 41 50.59 17.91 14.94
C ALA A 41 52.08 17.99 15.33
N LEU A 42 52.52 19.15 15.80
CA LEU A 42 53.88 19.37 16.30
C LEU A 42 54.13 18.62 17.62
N GLU A 43 53.16 18.57 18.53
CA GLU A 43 53.23 17.73 19.73
C GLU A 43 53.33 16.26 19.38
N THR A 44 52.44 15.75 18.53
CA THR A 44 52.46 14.35 18.08
C THR A 44 53.80 13.97 17.43
N TYR A 45 54.36 14.87 16.62
CA TYR A 45 55.66 14.67 15.98
C TYR A 45 56.82 14.64 16.99
N LEU A 46 56.87 15.59 17.93
CA LEU A 46 57.93 15.65 18.95
C LEU A 46 57.82 14.51 19.97
N MET A 47 56.60 14.11 20.35
CA MET A 47 56.36 12.95 21.21
C MET A 47 56.82 11.64 20.56
N SER A 48 56.77 11.53 19.22
CA SER A 48 57.34 10.37 18.52
C SER A 48 58.88 10.31 18.51
N HIS A 49 59.55 11.39 18.93
CA HIS A 49 61.01 11.53 19.03
C HIS A 49 61.45 12.01 20.44
N ASN A 50 60.71 11.60 21.48
CA ASN A 50 60.86 12.08 22.85
C ASN A 50 62.08 11.53 23.62
N VAL A 51 62.62 10.37 23.22
CA VAL A 51 63.78 9.74 23.86
C VAL A 51 65.06 10.06 23.10
N VAL A 52 65.96 10.80 23.75
CA VAL A 52 67.32 11.09 23.26
C VAL A 52 68.31 10.65 24.34
N ASP A 53 69.32 9.87 23.96
CA ASP A 53 70.37 9.34 24.85
C ASP A 53 69.84 8.63 26.13
N GLY A 54 68.65 8.02 26.03
CA GLY A 54 68.00 7.30 27.13
C GLY A 54 67.27 8.19 28.15
N ILE A 55 67.20 9.50 27.91
CA ILE A 55 66.44 10.47 28.70
C ILE A 55 65.10 10.73 28.00
N ASP A 56 64.01 10.72 28.77
CA ASP A 56 62.66 11.03 28.28
C ASP A 56 62.34 12.51 28.50
N TYR A 57 62.13 13.24 27.40
CA TYR A 57 61.82 14.67 27.40
C TYR A 57 60.31 14.99 27.29
N SER A 58 59.42 13.99 27.33
CA SER A 58 57.96 14.16 27.12
C SER A 58 57.34 15.30 27.95
N ASN A 59 57.72 15.41 29.22
CA ASN A 59 57.20 16.44 30.12
C ASN A 59 57.66 17.87 29.74
N GLU A 60 58.89 18.00 29.24
CA GLU A 60 59.43 19.29 28.79
C GLU A 60 58.85 19.69 27.44
N ILE A 61 58.66 18.73 26.53
CA ILE A 61 57.99 18.92 25.24
C ILE A 61 56.57 19.45 25.45
N SER A 62 55.74 18.78 26.25
CA SER A 62 54.36 19.22 26.48
C SER A 62 54.29 20.61 27.15
N SER A 63 55.12 20.87 28.18
CA SER A 63 55.18 22.20 28.81
C SER A 63 55.74 23.30 27.88
N GLY A 64 56.63 22.95 26.96
CA GLY A 64 57.14 23.85 25.93
C GLY A 64 56.07 24.21 24.90
N ILE A 65 55.26 23.23 24.50
CA ILE A 65 54.16 23.40 23.54
C ILE A 65 53.01 24.19 24.15
N GLU A 66 52.62 23.92 25.40
CA GLU A 66 51.63 24.72 26.13
C GLU A 66 52.04 26.21 26.19
N LYS A 67 53.33 26.49 26.46
CA LYS A 67 53.87 27.86 26.44
C LYS A 67 53.89 28.46 25.05
N TYR A 68 54.28 27.69 24.04
CA TYR A 68 54.30 28.12 22.64
C TYR A 68 52.89 28.46 22.13
N GLU A 69 51.91 27.60 22.40
CA GLU A 69 50.50 27.82 22.11
C GLU A 69 50.01 29.11 22.76
N ASN A 70 50.20 29.27 24.07
CA ASN A 70 49.84 30.49 24.80
C ASN A 70 50.48 31.78 24.25
N ILE A 71 51.68 31.71 23.67
CA ILE A 71 52.34 32.86 23.01
C ILE A 71 51.74 33.09 21.62
N LEU A 72 51.50 32.01 20.88
CA LEU A 72 50.98 32.05 19.51
C LEU A 72 49.54 32.58 19.50
N THR A 73 48.65 32.15 20.40
CA THR A 73 47.28 32.67 20.53
C THR A 73 47.32 34.18 20.76
N LYS A 74 48.07 34.64 21.78
CA LYS A 74 48.20 36.07 22.11
C LYS A 74 48.80 36.92 20.98
N SER A 75 49.63 36.31 20.14
CA SER A 75 50.21 36.97 18.95
C SER A 75 49.22 37.02 17.80
N ILE A 76 48.42 35.95 17.62
CA ILE A 76 47.33 35.85 16.66
C ILE A 76 46.27 36.89 17.03
N ASP A 77 45.63 36.81 18.19
CA ASP A 77 44.58 37.73 18.66
C ASP A 77 44.96 39.20 18.40
N LYS A 78 46.11 39.63 18.93
CA LYS A 78 46.61 41.01 18.81
C LYS A 78 46.87 41.48 17.37
N ASN A 79 47.18 40.56 16.45
CA ASN A 79 47.37 40.89 15.05
C ASN A 79 46.06 40.82 14.27
N PHE A 80 45.12 39.96 14.66
CA PHE A 80 43.79 39.90 14.06
C PHE A 80 42.88 41.03 14.53
N ASP A 81 42.97 41.51 15.77
CA ASP A 81 42.33 42.77 16.22
C ASP A 81 42.66 43.93 15.27
N LYS A 82 43.94 44.02 14.84
CA LYS A 82 44.41 45.04 13.91
C LYS A 82 43.95 44.77 12.48
N LEU A 83 43.86 43.51 12.07
CA LEU A 83 43.37 43.13 10.75
C LEU A 83 41.87 43.44 10.64
N GLU A 84 41.07 43.09 11.64
CA GLU A 84 39.65 43.45 11.76
C GLU A 84 39.47 44.96 11.63
N LEU A 85 40.16 45.74 12.49
CA LEU A 85 40.10 47.20 12.45
C LEU A 85 40.57 47.78 11.10
N TYR A 86 41.54 47.15 10.43
CA TYR A 86 41.97 47.57 9.09
C TYR A 86 40.94 47.24 8.01
N LEU A 87 40.39 46.02 8.04
CA LEU A 87 39.38 45.54 7.09
C LEU A 87 38.11 46.38 7.18
N LEU A 88 37.52 46.50 8.38
CA LEU A 88 36.30 47.28 8.63
C LEU A 88 36.46 48.78 8.32
N ARG A 89 37.69 49.32 8.39
CA ARG A 89 37.95 50.75 8.15
C ARG A 89 38.34 51.10 6.72
N ASN A 90 38.99 50.19 5.99
CA ASN A 90 39.59 50.51 4.69
C ASN A 90 39.09 49.64 3.52
N VAL A 91 38.75 48.36 3.76
CA VAL A 91 38.35 47.42 2.70
C VAL A 91 36.83 47.26 2.66
N LEU A 92 36.23 47.12 3.84
CA LEU A 92 34.79 46.96 4.09
C LEU A 92 34.19 48.30 4.52
N HIS A 93 34.63 49.40 3.89
CA HIS A 93 34.20 50.75 4.17
C HIS A 93 33.78 51.48 2.89
N ILE A 94 32.56 52.01 2.89
CA ILE A 94 32.03 52.82 1.79
C ILE A 94 32.18 54.30 2.18
N PRO A 95 32.90 55.12 1.39
CA PRO A 95 33.08 56.54 1.71
C PRO A 95 31.76 57.29 1.64
N GLN A 96 31.49 58.11 2.66
CA GLN A 96 30.19 58.76 2.86
C GLN A 96 29.81 59.71 1.72
N ASP A 97 30.79 60.29 1.01
CA ASP A 97 30.55 61.16 -0.14
C ASP A 97 29.81 60.46 -1.29
N ILE A 98 30.02 59.14 -1.45
CA ILE A 98 29.33 58.34 -2.49
C ILE A 98 27.93 57.92 -2.03
N VAL A 99 27.76 57.64 -0.73
CA VAL A 99 26.46 57.32 -0.11
C VAL A 99 25.53 58.53 -0.15
N ASN A 100 26.03 59.72 0.20
CA ASN A 100 25.25 60.97 0.23
C ASN A 100 24.85 61.47 -1.18
N ALA A 101 25.45 60.94 -2.24
CA ALA A 101 25.18 61.33 -3.61
C ALA A 101 24.04 60.54 -4.28
N ASP A 102 23.36 59.62 -3.57
CA ASP A 102 22.38 58.64 -4.11
C ASP A 102 22.90 57.84 -5.34
N SER A 103 24.23 57.80 -5.50
CA SER A 103 24.92 57.22 -6.65
C SER A 103 25.38 55.79 -6.39
N PHE A 104 25.50 55.39 -5.11
CA PHE A 104 25.73 54.00 -4.75
C PHE A 104 24.43 53.20 -4.91
N ARG A 105 24.30 52.50 -6.03
CA ARG A 105 23.20 51.56 -6.29
C ARG A 105 23.72 50.13 -6.15
N SER A 106 23.01 49.30 -5.41
CA SER A 106 23.19 47.84 -5.47
C SER A 106 22.97 47.35 -6.90
N VAL A 107 23.54 46.20 -7.28
CA VAL A 107 23.37 45.63 -8.63
C VAL A 107 21.88 45.47 -8.99
N ASP A 108 21.06 45.04 -8.02
CA ASP A 108 19.61 44.90 -8.15
C ASP A 108 18.84 46.22 -8.31
N GLN A 109 19.49 47.36 -8.00
CA GLN A 109 18.92 48.71 -8.11
C GLN A 109 19.37 49.45 -9.39
N MET A 110 20.29 48.88 -10.16
CA MET A 110 20.74 49.45 -11.44
C MET A 110 19.61 49.51 -12.48
N ASP A 111 18.75 48.50 -12.52
CA ASP A 111 17.63 48.39 -13.46
C ASP A 111 16.35 49.11 -12.98
N LEU A 112 16.32 49.61 -11.73
CA LEU A 112 15.19 50.35 -11.16
C LEU A 112 15.13 51.79 -11.70
N ASN A 113 14.56 51.91 -12.90
CA ASN A 113 14.07 53.17 -13.44
C ASN A 113 12.74 53.55 -12.78
N TYR A 114 12.38 54.84 -12.78
CA TYR A 114 11.04 55.29 -12.38
C TYR A 114 9.99 54.75 -13.36
N VAL A 115 9.36 53.64 -12.98
CA VAL A 115 8.35 52.94 -13.77
C VAL A 115 7.07 53.77 -13.84
N ASN A 116 6.64 54.13 -15.05
CA ASN A 116 5.37 54.83 -15.28
C ASN A 116 4.19 53.98 -14.78
N GLU A 117 3.12 54.62 -14.30
CA GLU A 117 1.94 53.95 -13.71
C GLU A 117 1.32 52.89 -14.66
N PHE A 118 1.37 53.14 -15.97
CA PHE A 118 0.98 52.17 -17.01
C PHE A 118 1.83 50.88 -17.03
N GLN A 119 3.15 51.00 -16.87
CA GLN A 119 4.06 49.85 -16.83
C GLN A 119 3.89 49.04 -15.53
N LYS A 120 3.58 49.69 -14.40
CA LYS A 120 3.22 48.99 -13.15
C LYS A 120 1.98 48.13 -13.35
N ASN A 121 0.91 48.69 -13.92
CA ASN A 121 -0.32 47.94 -14.21
C ASN A 121 -0.09 46.75 -15.17
N LEU A 122 0.83 46.89 -16.15
CA LEU A 122 1.23 45.78 -17.04
C LEU A 122 1.92 44.65 -16.25
N ILE A 123 2.89 45.01 -15.40
CA ILE A 123 3.64 44.05 -14.57
C ILE A 123 2.70 43.38 -13.55
N ASP A 124 1.79 44.13 -12.92
CA ASP A 124 0.79 43.59 -12.00
C ASP A 124 -0.18 42.61 -12.70
N SER A 125 -0.50 42.82 -13.98
CA SER A 125 -1.24 41.85 -14.78
C SER A 125 -0.42 40.58 -15.00
N GLN A 126 0.84 40.72 -15.45
CA GLN A 126 1.73 39.57 -15.67
C GLN A 126 1.99 38.75 -14.39
N ILE A 127 2.10 39.42 -13.24
CA ILE A 127 2.21 38.76 -11.93
C ILE A 127 0.93 37.99 -11.61
N LYS A 128 -0.26 38.56 -11.84
CA LYS A 128 -1.55 37.86 -11.63
C LYS A 128 -1.69 36.65 -12.55
N ASP A 129 -1.33 36.79 -13.82
CA ASP A 129 -1.35 35.69 -14.80
C ASP A 129 -0.42 34.55 -14.36
N LYS A 130 0.79 34.87 -13.90
CA LYS A 130 1.76 33.88 -13.38
C LYS A 130 1.32 33.26 -12.06
N LEU A 131 0.69 34.02 -11.16
CA LEU A 131 0.10 33.46 -9.94
C LEU A 131 -1.04 32.49 -10.26
N MET A 132 -1.88 32.80 -11.26
CA MET A 132 -2.95 31.92 -11.72
C MET A 132 -2.39 30.61 -12.30
N GLU A 133 -1.39 30.69 -13.18
CA GLU A 133 -0.67 29.53 -13.73
C GLU A 133 -0.03 28.67 -12.60
N ILE A 134 0.57 29.30 -11.58
CA ILE A 134 1.09 28.58 -10.40
C ILE A 134 -0.03 27.89 -9.62
N THR A 135 -1.20 28.52 -9.43
CA THR A 135 -2.33 27.86 -8.74
C THR A 135 -2.87 26.66 -9.50
N GLU A 136 -3.01 26.75 -10.82
CA GLU A 136 -3.40 25.62 -11.68
C GLU A 136 -2.39 24.47 -11.60
N LEU A 137 -1.10 24.78 -11.59
CA LEU A 137 -0.03 23.78 -11.39
C LEU A 137 -0.13 23.11 -10.02
N ILE A 138 -0.40 23.86 -8.94
CA ILE A 138 -0.58 23.30 -7.59
C ILE A 138 -1.81 22.37 -7.53
N GLU A 139 -2.92 22.74 -8.17
CA GLU A 139 -4.10 21.87 -8.27
C GLU A 139 -3.80 20.60 -9.06
N SER A 140 -3.06 20.71 -10.18
CA SER A 140 -2.64 19.55 -10.96
C SER A 140 -1.78 18.57 -10.13
N ILE A 141 -0.80 19.07 -9.38
CA ILE A 141 0.07 18.30 -8.48
C ILE A 141 -0.76 17.61 -7.39
N ARG A 142 -1.74 18.32 -6.81
CA ARG A 142 -2.67 17.76 -5.82
C ARG A 142 -3.49 16.62 -6.41
N SER A 143 -3.97 16.75 -7.65
CA SER A 143 -4.72 15.72 -8.36
C SER A 143 -3.88 14.46 -8.62
N ILE A 144 -2.63 14.63 -9.07
CA ILE A 144 -1.68 13.53 -9.32
C ILE A 144 -1.36 12.79 -8.02
N LYS A 145 -1.11 13.53 -6.91
CA LYS A 145 -0.89 12.94 -5.58
C LYS A 145 -2.08 12.08 -5.13
N LEU A 146 -3.32 12.52 -5.39
CA LEU A 146 -4.53 11.73 -5.11
C LEU A 146 -4.62 10.47 -6.00
N GLN A 147 -4.23 10.54 -7.27
CA GLN A 147 -4.17 9.37 -8.16
C GLN A 147 -3.14 8.35 -7.68
N ILE A 148 -1.94 8.78 -7.28
CA ILE A 148 -0.90 7.91 -6.72
C ILE A 148 -1.40 7.19 -5.46
N LEU A 149 -2.11 7.88 -4.57
CA LEU A 149 -2.73 7.26 -3.39
C LEU A 149 -3.79 6.21 -3.74
N LYS A 150 -4.61 6.45 -4.78
CA LYS A 150 -5.57 5.46 -5.29
C LYS A 150 -4.85 4.24 -5.88
N LEU A 151 -3.82 4.44 -6.69
CA LEU A 151 -3.00 3.37 -7.28
C LEU A 151 -2.29 2.53 -6.22
N ASN A 152 -1.73 3.14 -5.18
CA ASN A 152 -1.09 2.41 -4.08
C ASN A 152 -2.10 1.56 -3.29
N LYS A 153 -3.30 2.09 -3.01
CA LYS A 153 -4.39 1.29 -2.41
C LYS A 153 -4.79 0.10 -3.29
N LEU A 154 -4.85 0.30 -4.61
CA LEU A 154 -5.16 -0.75 -5.58
C LEU A 154 -4.04 -1.79 -5.66
N LYS A 155 -2.77 -1.38 -5.65
CA LYS A 155 -1.60 -2.27 -5.58
C LYS A 155 -1.64 -3.17 -4.34
N VAL A 156 -1.93 -2.61 -3.16
CA VAL A 156 -2.10 -3.41 -1.92
C VAL A 156 -3.26 -4.41 -2.06
N ARG A 157 -4.40 -4.01 -2.62
CA ARG A 157 -5.51 -4.94 -2.88
C ARG A 157 -5.13 -6.07 -3.84
N ILE A 158 -4.38 -5.78 -4.91
CA ILE A 158 -3.89 -6.79 -5.85
C ILE A 158 -2.88 -7.72 -5.18
N MET A 159 -1.98 -7.21 -4.33
CA MET A 159 -1.05 -8.06 -3.58
C MET A 159 -1.80 -8.96 -2.60
N ASN A 160 -2.73 -8.42 -1.81
CA ASN A 160 -3.57 -9.23 -0.92
C ASN A 160 -4.38 -10.29 -1.69
N PHE A 161 -4.93 -9.96 -2.86
CA PHE A 161 -5.62 -10.91 -3.72
C PHE A 161 -4.67 -11.98 -4.28
N LYS A 162 -3.46 -11.59 -4.70
CA LYS A 162 -2.42 -12.54 -5.12
C LYS A 162 -1.99 -13.44 -3.97
N ASP A 163 -1.90 -12.94 -2.75
CA ASP A 163 -1.54 -13.73 -1.58
C ASP A 163 -2.67 -14.69 -1.17
N ILE A 164 -3.95 -14.29 -1.34
CA ILE A 164 -5.11 -15.18 -1.21
C ILE A 164 -5.09 -16.25 -2.31
N LEU A 165 -4.86 -15.87 -3.57
CA LEU A 165 -4.80 -16.80 -4.70
C LEU A 165 -3.62 -17.75 -4.58
N ASN A 166 -2.46 -17.26 -4.13
CA ASN A 166 -1.31 -18.08 -3.77
C ASN A 166 -1.67 -19.03 -2.64
N LYS A 167 -2.31 -18.59 -1.54
CA LYS A 167 -2.78 -19.48 -0.45
C LYS A 167 -3.79 -20.52 -0.91
N ILE A 168 -4.60 -20.24 -1.93
CA ILE A 168 -5.56 -21.19 -2.54
C ILE A 168 -4.84 -22.18 -3.48
N LEU A 169 -3.84 -21.71 -4.24
CA LEU A 169 -3.04 -22.52 -5.16
C LEU A 169 -1.98 -23.36 -4.41
N SER A 170 -1.49 -22.85 -3.28
CA SER A 170 -0.63 -23.48 -2.28
C SER A 170 -1.41 -23.86 -1.02
N ILE A 171 -2.63 -24.38 -1.21
CA ILE A 171 -3.15 -25.30 -0.21
C ILE A 171 -2.18 -26.49 -0.26
N ASP A 172 -1.50 -26.68 0.87
CA ASP A 172 -0.16 -27.24 1.09
C ASP A 172 1.03 -26.27 0.96
N PRO A 173 1.86 -26.10 2.04
CA PRO A 173 2.15 -27.15 3.04
C PRO A 173 2.07 -26.77 4.54
N SER A 174 1.52 -25.61 4.97
CA SER A 174 1.75 -25.07 6.34
C SER A 174 0.55 -24.62 7.20
N ILE A 175 -0.71 -24.95 6.84
CA ILE A 175 -1.87 -24.67 7.71
C ILE A 175 -2.35 -25.97 8.36
N ASN A 176 -2.54 -25.94 9.68
CA ASN A 176 -3.00 -27.05 10.51
C ASN A 176 -4.39 -27.58 10.07
N ALA A 177 -4.37 -28.58 9.19
CA ALA A 177 -5.50 -29.46 8.91
C ALA A 177 -5.00 -30.91 8.95
N ASP A 178 -5.88 -31.84 9.31
CA ASP A 178 -5.49 -33.21 9.64
C ASP A 178 -4.65 -33.88 8.55
N LYS A 179 -3.63 -34.64 8.97
CA LYS A 179 -2.67 -35.35 8.11
C LYS A 179 -3.32 -36.22 7.01
N LYS A 180 -4.61 -36.54 7.17
CA LYS A 180 -5.48 -37.31 6.28
C LYS A 180 -6.13 -36.48 5.15
N SER A 181 -6.54 -35.24 5.40
CA SER A 181 -7.05 -34.36 4.34
C SER A 181 -5.93 -33.89 3.40
N LYS A 182 -4.71 -33.78 3.93
CA LYS A 182 -3.48 -33.52 3.17
C LYS A 182 -3.25 -34.53 2.04
N MET A 183 -3.19 -35.82 2.36
CA MET A 183 -2.98 -36.89 1.37
C MET A 183 -4.13 -36.99 0.36
N LEU A 184 -5.38 -36.70 0.78
CA LEU A 184 -6.54 -36.68 -0.11
C LEU A 184 -6.44 -35.51 -1.11
N LEU A 185 -6.05 -34.31 -0.68
CA LEU A 185 -5.96 -33.16 -1.57
C LEU A 185 -4.79 -33.27 -2.55
N GLU A 186 -3.63 -33.77 -2.08
CA GLU A 186 -2.47 -34.04 -2.92
C GLU A 186 -2.81 -35.07 -4.02
N SER A 187 -3.61 -36.09 -3.71
CA SER A 187 -4.14 -37.06 -4.70
C SER A 187 -5.14 -36.48 -5.71
N ILE A 188 -5.75 -35.33 -5.41
CA ILE A 188 -6.69 -34.61 -6.27
C ILE A 188 -5.97 -33.58 -7.16
N SER A 189 -4.70 -33.29 -6.89
CA SER A 189 -3.87 -32.41 -7.71
C SER A 189 -3.21 -33.18 -8.87
N PRO A 190 -3.41 -32.80 -10.15
CA PRO A 190 -4.01 -31.54 -10.62
C PRO A 190 -5.51 -31.66 -10.88
N ILE A 191 -6.30 -30.75 -10.29
CA ILE A 191 -7.77 -30.67 -10.41
C ILE A 191 -8.25 -30.75 -11.87
N LYS A 192 -7.53 -30.13 -12.82
CA LYS A 192 -7.84 -30.18 -14.27
C LYS A 192 -7.76 -31.61 -14.85
N LYS A 193 -6.87 -32.47 -14.35
CA LYS A 193 -6.80 -33.89 -14.76
C LYS A 193 -7.93 -34.67 -14.09
N THR A 194 -8.16 -34.47 -12.80
CA THR A 194 -9.21 -35.14 -12.02
C THR A 194 -10.61 -34.88 -12.58
N ILE A 195 -10.93 -33.61 -12.91
CA ILE A 195 -12.18 -33.25 -13.59
C ILE A 195 -12.27 -33.90 -14.98
N LYS A 196 -11.17 -33.97 -15.73
CA LYS A 196 -11.16 -34.62 -17.06
C LYS A 196 -11.40 -36.13 -16.95
N LEU A 197 -10.85 -36.79 -15.93
CA LEU A 197 -11.08 -38.21 -15.64
C LEU A 197 -12.54 -38.46 -15.25
N LEU A 198 -13.08 -37.70 -14.29
CA LEU A 198 -14.50 -37.78 -13.89
C LEU A 198 -15.45 -37.55 -15.06
N ILE A 199 -15.18 -36.56 -15.93
CA ILE A 199 -15.99 -36.34 -17.14
C ILE A 199 -15.89 -37.53 -18.10
N ASN A 200 -14.75 -38.23 -18.17
CA ASN A 200 -14.61 -39.41 -19.01
C ASN A 200 -15.36 -40.60 -18.41
N GLU A 201 -15.19 -40.88 -17.11
CA GLU A 201 -15.91 -41.94 -16.41
C GLU A 201 -17.43 -41.73 -16.43
N LEU A 202 -17.91 -40.49 -16.27
CA LEU A 202 -19.32 -40.17 -16.42
C LEU A 202 -19.84 -40.40 -17.85
N LYS A 203 -19.00 -40.20 -18.88
CA LYS A 203 -19.38 -40.52 -20.27
C LYS A 203 -19.48 -42.03 -20.49
N GLU A 204 -18.51 -42.81 -19.99
CA GLU A 204 -18.58 -44.27 -20.05
C GLU A 204 -19.81 -44.80 -19.29
N LEU A 205 -20.11 -44.27 -18.10
CA LEU A 205 -21.31 -44.64 -17.35
C LEU A 205 -22.61 -44.24 -18.04
N VAL A 206 -22.66 -43.08 -18.71
CA VAL A 206 -23.81 -42.69 -19.53
C VAL A 206 -23.97 -43.65 -20.71
N LEU A 207 -22.90 -44.02 -21.41
CA LEU A 207 -22.93 -44.99 -22.51
C LEU A 207 -23.45 -46.36 -22.04
N ILE A 208 -22.89 -46.89 -20.95
CA ILE A 208 -23.31 -48.17 -20.32
C ILE A 208 -24.79 -48.10 -19.88
N ASN A 209 -25.25 -46.94 -19.41
CA ASN A 209 -26.64 -46.72 -19.02
C ASN A 209 -27.58 -46.54 -20.24
N GLU A 210 -27.11 -45.97 -21.35
CA GLU A 210 -27.86 -45.94 -22.62
C GLU A 210 -28.03 -47.34 -23.21
N GLU A 211 -27.02 -48.21 -23.11
CA GLU A 211 -27.07 -49.61 -23.56
C GLU A 211 -28.02 -50.47 -22.71
N ASN A 212 -28.00 -50.30 -21.37
CA ASN A 212 -28.73 -51.18 -20.44
C ASN A 212 -30.07 -50.63 -19.93
N SER A 213 -30.31 -49.32 -20.02
CA SER A 213 -31.32 -48.63 -19.19
C SER A 213 -32.22 -47.66 -19.99
N SER A 214 -32.93 -48.15 -21.01
CA SER A 214 -34.16 -47.44 -21.39
C SER A 214 -35.25 -47.73 -20.36
N LEU A 215 -35.86 -46.67 -19.84
CA LEU A 215 -36.93 -46.76 -18.83
C LEU A 215 -38.16 -47.53 -19.37
N GLU A 216 -38.34 -47.55 -20.70
CA GLU A 216 -39.29 -48.43 -21.39
C GLU A 216 -38.92 -49.90 -21.26
N ARG A 217 -37.68 -50.32 -21.55
CA ARG A 217 -37.30 -51.75 -21.47
C ARG A 217 -37.38 -52.29 -20.05
N ILE A 218 -37.05 -51.46 -19.05
CA ILE A 218 -37.25 -51.79 -17.63
C ILE A 218 -38.75 -51.88 -17.30
N ARG A 219 -39.56 -50.91 -17.75
CA ARG A 219 -41.03 -50.97 -17.61
C ARG A 219 -41.61 -52.21 -18.26
N ASP A 220 -41.18 -52.57 -19.47
CA ASP A 220 -41.65 -53.73 -20.22
C ASP A 220 -41.25 -55.04 -19.54
N ILE A 221 -40.05 -55.12 -18.95
CA ILE A 221 -39.66 -56.26 -18.11
C ILE A 221 -40.54 -56.33 -16.84
N THR A 222 -40.77 -55.22 -16.14
CA THR A 222 -41.66 -55.23 -14.96
C THR A 222 -43.13 -55.50 -15.32
N ASN A 223 -43.59 -55.04 -16.48
CA ASN A 223 -44.94 -55.23 -16.99
C ASN A 223 -45.14 -56.65 -17.53
N THR A 224 -44.12 -57.26 -18.16
CA THR A 224 -44.19 -58.68 -18.56
C THR A 224 -44.11 -59.60 -17.35
N GLN A 225 -43.31 -59.28 -16.33
CA GLN A 225 -43.32 -59.99 -15.04
C GLN A 225 -44.67 -59.87 -14.32
N SER A 226 -45.26 -58.67 -14.23
CA SER A 226 -46.59 -58.50 -13.63
C SER A 226 -47.70 -59.13 -14.47
N ASN A 227 -47.60 -59.10 -15.81
CA ASN A 227 -48.56 -59.76 -16.70
C ASN A 227 -48.44 -61.29 -16.69
N LEU A 228 -47.25 -61.86 -16.48
CA LEU A 228 -47.06 -63.29 -16.23
C LEU A 228 -47.79 -63.71 -14.94
N LEU A 229 -47.57 -62.98 -13.84
CA LEU A 229 -48.29 -63.19 -12.58
C LEU A 229 -49.82 -63.00 -12.76
N ASN A 230 -50.24 -61.99 -13.50
CA ASN A 230 -51.66 -61.75 -13.80
C ASN A 230 -52.27 -62.80 -14.74
N SER A 231 -51.48 -63.47 -15.59
CA SER A 231 -51.98 -64.52 -16.49
C SER A 231 -52.40 -65.80 -15.73
N GLU A 232 -51.67 -66.14 -14.67
CA GLU A 232 -52.10 -67.22 -13.76
C GLU A 232 -53.37 -66.82 -13.00
N LEU A 233 -53.46 -65.55 -12.57
CA LEU A 233 -54.66 -65.01 -11.94
C LEU A 233 -55.87 -64.98 -12.88
N THR A 234 -55.73 -64.62 -14.16
CA THR A 234 -56.87 -64.62 -15.11
C THR A 234 -57.35 -66.03 -15.45
N ARG A 235 -56.46 -67.02 -15.55
CA ARG A 235 -56.87 -68.43 -15.72
C ARG A 235 -57.61 -68.93 -14.47
N ASN A 236 -57.12 -68.62 -13.27
CA ASN A 236 -57.79 -68.96 -12.01
C ASN A 236 -59.14 -68.23 -11.85
N ASN A 237 -59.23 -66.96 -12.24
CA ASN A 237 -60.48 -66.18 -12.18
C ASN A 237 -61.50 -66.63 -13.24
N TYR A 238 -61.07 -67.13 -14.40
CA TYR A 238 -61.96 -67.76 -15.38
C TYR A 238 -62.49 -69.10 -14.87
N LEU A 239 -61.62 -69.92 -14.25
CA LEU A 239 -62.01 -71.16 -13.59
C LEU A 239 -62.95 -70.91 -12.39
N SER A 240 -62.77 -69.84 -11.61
CA SER A 240 -63.71 -69.49 -10.54
C SER A 240 -65.03 -68.95 -11.10
N SER A 241 -65.02 -68.04 -12.08
CA SER A 241 -66.25 -67.48 -12.67
C SER A 241 -67.12 -68.53 -13.38
N THR A 242 -66.51 -69.55 -13.98
CA THR A 242 -67.24 -70.71 -14.54
C THR A 242 -67.79 -71.61 -13.43
N LEU A 243 -67.07 -71.82 -12.33
CA LEU A 243 -67.59 -72.46 -11.12
C LEU A 243 -68.76 -71.69 -10.48
N ASP A 244 -68.70 -70.36 -10.46
CA ASP A 244 -69.73 -69.50 -9.85
C ASP A 244 -70.98 -69.42 -10.73
N THR A 245 -70.86 -69.34 -12.07
CA THR A 245 -72.04 -69.49 -12.96
C THR A 245 -72.69 -70.88 -12.88
N VAL A 246 -71.92 -71.94 -12.61
CA VAL A 246 -72.44 -73.28 -12.30
C VAL A 246 -73.09 -73.37 -10.90
N LYS A 247 -72.68 -72.53 -9.94
CA LYS A 247 -73.41 -72.35 -8.67
C LYS A 247 -74.68 -71.52 -8.84
N ASP A 248 -74.63 -70.38 -9.52
CA ASP A 248 -75.77 -69.46 -9.68
C ASP A 248 -76.93 -70.09 -10.47
N SER A 249 -76.61 -70.95 -11.45
CA SER A 249 -77.61 -71.78 -12.14
C SER A 249 -78.26 -72.84 -11.24
N LYS A 250 -77.69 -73.13 -10.06
CA LYS A 250 -78.29 -73.96 -9.01
C LYS A 250 -78.84 -73.17 -7.82
N MET A 251 -78.54 -71.87 -7.70
CA MET A 251 -78.94 -71.03 -6.56
C MET A 251 -80.17 -70.15 -6.82
N LYS A 252 -80.67 -70.09 -8.06
CA LYS A 252 -81.94 -69.42 -8.39
C LYS A 252 -83.20 -70.11 -7.84
N ASP A 253 -83.07 -71.30 -7.27
CA ASP A 253 -84.16 -72.07 -6.63
C ASP A 253 -84.23 -71.87 -5.09
N SER A 254 -83.84 -70.71 -4.53
CA SER A 254 -84.15 -70.37 -3.13
C SER A 254 -84.08 -68.88 -2.75
N ILE A 255 -85.24 -68.29 -2.40
CA ILE A 255 -85.52 -67.50 -1.17
C ILE A 255 -84.56 -66.30 -0.88
N VAL A 256 -84.93 -65.01 -1.09
CA VAL A 256 -85.89 -64.13 -0.35
C VAL A 256 -85.33 -63.47 0.93
N ASP A 257 -85.50 -62.12 1.00
CA ASP A 257 -85.52 -61.17 2.15
C ASP A 257 -84.28 -60.49 2.82
N ALA A 258 -84.51 -59.20 3.16
CA ALA A 258 -84.05 -58.38 4.32
C ALA A 258 -82.77 -57.47 4.33
N ASN A 259 -83.03 -56.14 4.24
CA ASN A 259 -82.49 -54.91 4.89
C ASN A 259 -81.32 -54.94 5.95
N SER A 260 -80.64 -53.76 6.14
CA SER A 260 -79.88 -53.22 7.35
C SER A 260 -78.34 -52.98 7.19
N ILE A 261 -77.61 -52.02 7.85
CA ILE A 261 -77.89 -50.65 8.39
C ILE A 261 -76.57 -49.86 8.80
N GLU A 262 -76.59 -48.50 8.83
CA GLU A 262 -75.81 -47.50 9.64
C GLU A 262 -74.25 -47.23 9.65
N GLN A 263 -73.92 -45.90 9.73
CA GLN A 263 -72.94 -45.12 10.59
C GLN A 263 -71.39 -45.34 10.57
N ASP A 264 -70.46 -44.41 10.86
CA ASP A 264 -70.35 -42.94 11.11
C ASP A 264 -68.87 -42.59 11.54
N ASN A 265 -68.51 -41.29 11.62
CA ASN A 265 -67.43 -40.61 12.40
C ASN A 265 -65.96 -40.47 11.93
N GLY A 266 -65.43 -39.22 12.06
CA GLY A 266 -64.02 -38.95 12.39
C GLY A 266 -63.28 -37.78 11.71
N HIS A 267 -63.53 -36.50 12.10
CA HIS A 267 -62.74 -35.33 11.67
C HIS A 267 -61.57 -35.00 12.63
N ILE A 268 -60.47 -34.42 12.11
CA ILE A 268 -59.81 -33.16 12.62
C ILE A 268 -58.68 -32.73 11.65
N LEU A 269 -58.59 -31.42 11.41
CA LEU A 269 -57.56 -30.65 10.67
C LEU A 269 -57.37 -29.35 11.48
N PRO A 270 -56.21 -28.64 11.48
CA PRO A 270 -55.84 -27.85 10.29
C PRO A 270 -54.34 -27.45 10.06
N LYS A 271 -54.06 -27.11 8.79
CA LYS A 271 -53.26 -25.97 8.25
C LYS A 271 -51.97 -25.52 8.97
N ILE A 272 -50.92 -25.30 8.17
CA ILE A 272 -50.34 -23.97 7.91
C ILE A 272 -50.07 -23.83 6.40
N SER A 273 -50.55 -22.72 5.82
CA SER A 273 -50.14 -22.14 4.54
C SER A 273 -49.44 -20.79 4.85
N ASN A 274 -48.71 -20.07 4.01
CA ASN A 274 -48.62 -20.01 2.53
C ASN A 274 -47.25 -19.33 2.13
N PRO A 275 -47.00 -18.68 0.96
CA PRO A 275 -45.67 -18.62 0.34
C PRO A 275 -45.16 -17.19 -0.03
N ARG A 276 -44.11 -17.13 -0.87
CA ARG A 276 -43.62 -15.98 -1.69
C ARG A 276 -43.10 -14.76 -0.88
N LEU A 277 -41.96 -14.15 -1.20
CA LEU A 277 -41.43 -13.58 -2.47
C LEU A 277 -42.05 -12.21 -2.82
N ASP A 278 -41.46 -11.16 -2.25
CA ASP A 278 -41.36 -9.76 -2.71
C ASP A 278 -40.02 -9.24 -2.14
N LEU A 279 -39.06 -8.62 -2.85
CA LEU A 279 -39.07 -7.41 -3.69
C LEU A 279 -39.29 -6.09 -2.92
N LEU A 280 -38.26 -5.68 -2.17
CA LEU A 280 -37.83 -4.29 -1.97
C LEU A 280 -36.35 -4.25 -1.55
#